data_AF-A0A3B5LUC2-F1
#
_entry.id   AF-A0A3B5LUC2-F1
#
_cell.length_a   1.000
_cell.length_b   1.000
_cell.length_c   1.000
_cell.angle_alpha   90.00
_cell.angle_beta   90.00
_cell.angle_gamma   90.00
#
_symmetry.space_group_name_H-M   'P 1'
#
loop_
_entity.id
_entity.type
_entity.pdbx_description
1 polymer ?
#
loop_
_entity_poly.entity_id
_entity_poly.type
_entity_poly.pdbx_seq_one_letter_code
_entity_poly.pdbx_strand_id
1 'polypeptide(L)'
;MADILSLKESVLVYLDRSGGLQKLADDCRPLNDPQQTEAVYRFRVLVNPSDLIEMDPRLGDCVLHDPLRATGLFQSVCFLAIKTLSLTDKIHTASQVNVSLNFTHLPPFPEYTLDLSGFHQVYGPMRPVSMEGAVIAITRVMKYTQGARFLSLPPGCLKVSPRFLELSECVASSPWRFPAIVAHCFGLDLTPPGLYNTLKLCLLLSLVQTRTDANDPSLDLLVVTADTLVLDRLMAYSLSLACRGVRHQASTEMFASLSRDEHGAGTANIHAGSALLASGGICMLGDLGFYRKDKLDNIQSVLESRSVSVFIPGKKYGEEADQQLSFPVQCNFWALTDSSQRSGRADSAVLGTQDMGPVQAQLAETFGLVIQGGDRVGERGVVAQAVHTLQQTVQPGSHPHPSCWDFSTEDYQELVAHSRGLEVELSPDAKKLIHGYYMASRRARTQTLSCKIPDGGIAHCKLCLRTKVLEEDAVIAVLLCENSVTLKHGASALVIPPDAVFPCDLGDVDGLQRRDAALDELHQIILRFVYTFAPGADAYITEE
;
A
#
# COMPACT_ATOMS: atom_id res chain seq x y z
N MET A 1 13.95 41.98 26.48
CA MET A 1 14.99 40.91 26.58
C MET A 1 15.50 40.73 28.01
N ALA A 2 15.76 41.82 28.76
CA ALA A 2 16.15 41.72 30.18
C ALA A 2 15.11 40.98 31.06
N ASP A 3 13.80 41.25 30.87
CA ASP A 3 12.74 40.61 31.68
C ASP A 3 12.57 39.09 31.45
N ILE A 4 12.99 38.56 30.29
CA ILE A 4 12.87 37.13 30.01
C ILE A 4 14.01 36.35 30.67
N LEU A 5 15.20 36.94 30.73
CA LEU A 5 16.36 36.34 31.39
C LEU A 5 16.16 36.30 32.90
N SER A 6 15.64 37.37 33.50
CA SER A 6 15.31 37.36 34.93
C SER A 6 14.25 36.30 35.28
N LEU A 7 13.22 36.13 34.45
CA LEU A 7 12.23 35.07 34.66
C LEU A 7 12.84 33.66 34.54
N LYS A 8 13.79 33.44 33.62
CA LYS A 8 14.51 32.15 33.52
C LYS A 8 15.41 31.88 34.72
N GLU A 9 16.05 32.91 35.27
CA GLU A 9 16.82 32.81 36.51
C GLU A 9 15.90 32.46 37.69
N SER A 10 14.75 33.12 37.82
CA SER A 10 13.74 32.79 38.84
C SER A 10 13.26 31.34 38.72
N VAL A 11 13.04 30.84 37.51
CA VAL A 11 12.67 29.43 37.26
C VAL A 11 13.79 28.48 37.70
N LEU A 12 15.05 28.80 37.39
CA LEU A 12 16.19 27.97 37.80
C LEU A 12 16.30 27.90 39.33
N VAL A 13 16.18 29.04 40.02
CA VAL A 13 16.21 29.10 41.49
C VAL A 13 15.04 28.32 42.09
N TYR A 14 13.86 28.40 41.48
CA TYR A 14 12.71 27.62 41.91
C TYR A 14 12.95 26.11 41.75
N LEU A 15 13.48 25.67 40.61
CA LEU A 15 13.78 24.25 40.36
C LEU A 15 14.88 23.71 41.28
N ASP A 16 15.83 24.54 41.68
CA ASP A 16 16.87 24.18 42.66
C ASP A 16 16.26 24.00 44.06
N ARG A 17 15.47 24.98 44.53
CA ARG A 17 14.83 24.94 45.86
C ARG A 17 13.77 23.86 46.02
N SER A 18 13.01 23.57 44.96
CA SER A 18 11.95 22.56 44.96
C SER A 18 12.47 21.13 44.74
N GLY A 19 13.77 20.94 44.52
CA GLY A 19 14.36 19.66 44.12
C GLY A 19 13.97 19.21 42.71
N GLY A 20 13.42 20.11 41.90
CA GLY A 20 13.05 19.85 40.50
C GLY A 20 14.26 19.51 39.62
N LEU A 21 15.42 20.12 39.86
CA LEU A 21 16.66 19.79 39.15
C LEU A 21 17.15 18.38 39.46
N GLN A 22 17.00 17.92 40.71
CA GLN A 22 17.38 16.57 41.10
C GLN A 22 16.47 15.52 40.46
N LYS A 23 15.15 15.78 40.45
CA LYS A 23 14.19 14.94 39.72
C LYS A 23 14.46 14.91 38.22
N LEU A 24 14.81 16.05 37.61
CA LEU A 24 15.21 16.11 36.20
C LEU A 24 16.44 15.24 35.93
N ALA A 25 17.44 15.28 36.81
CA ALA A 25 18.63 14.43 36.70
C ALA A 25 18.29 12.95 36.84
N ASP A 26 17.38 12.59 37.73
CA ASP A 26 16.91 11.21 37.93
C ASP A 26 16.11 10.69 36.72
N ASP A 27 15.21 11.52 36.17
CA ASP A 27 14.42 11.23 34.96
C ASP A 27 15.31 11.04 33.71
N CYS A 28 16.48 11.68 33.67
CA CYS A 28 17.46 11.52 32.58
C CYS A 28 18.28 10.23 32.66
N ARG A 29 18.40 9.56 33.82
CA ARG A 29 19.19 8.33 33.98
C ARG A 29 18.73 7.16 33.10
N PRO A 30 17.42 6.80 33.04
CA PRO A 30 16.96 5.71 32.17
C PRO A 30 17.09 6.06 30.67
N LEU A 31 17.11 7.35 30.31
CA LEU A 31 17.22 7.80 28.93
C LEU A 31 18.63 7.64 28.34
N ASN A 32 19.64 7.36 29.18
CA ASN A 32 21.01 7.09 28.75
C ASN A 32 21.20 5.64 28.22
N ASP A 33 20.17 4.78 28.26
CA ASP A 33 20.22 3.44 27.69
C ASP A 33 20.28 3.48 26.15
N PRO A 34 21.23 2.82 25.46
CA PRO A 34 21.38 2.87 24.00
C PRO A 34 20.13 2.43 23.22
N GLN A 35 19.23 1.63 23.81
CA GLN A 35 18.05 1.09 23.11
C GLN A 35 16.86 2.08 23.02
N GLN A 36 16.82 3.13 23.84
CA GLN A 36 15.71 4.09 23.85
C GLN A 36 16.13 5.41 23.24
N THR A 37 15.76 5.62 21.97
CA THR A 37 15.91 6.92 21.30
C THR A 37 14.53 7.47 20.98
N GLU A 38 14.02 8.34 21.85
CA GLU A 38 12.73 9.00 21.62
C GLU A 38 12.93 10.29 20.81
N ALA A 39 11.93 10.65 20.01
CA ALA A 39 11.96 11.89 19.22
C ALA A 39 11.68 13.13 20.10
N VAL A 40 10.92 12.95 21.18
CA VAL A 40 10.53 13.98 22.15
C VAL A 40 10.61 13.36 23.55
N TYR A 41 11.36 14.00 24.44
CA TYR A 41 11.55 13.57 25.83
C TYR A 41 10.60 14.34 26.74
N ARG A 42 9.81 13.62 27.53
CA ARG A 42 8.80 14.22 28.41
C ARG A 42 9.27 14.32 29.85
N PHE A 43 9.27 15.54 30.38
CA PHE A 43 9.58 15.80 31.79
C PHE A 43 8.36 16.36 32.51
N ARG A 44 8.10 15.84 33.71
CA ARG A 44 6.98 16.28 34.55
C ARG A 44 7.53 17.15 35.67
N VAL A 45 7.21 18.44 35.64
CA VAL A 45 7.61 19.37 36.69
C VAL A 45 6.41 19.65 37.57
N LEU A 46 6.52 19.31 38.85
CA LEU A 46 5.53 19.65 39.86
C LEU A 46 5.72 21.11 40.26
N VAL A 47 4.65 21.88 40.20
CA VAL A 47 4.67 23.32 40.44
C VAL A 47 3.60 23.67 41.46
N ASN A 48 4.02 24.33 42.54
CA ASN A 48 3.12 24.97 43.49
C ASN A 48 3.07 26.49 43.20
N PRO A 49 1.93 27.03 42.76
CA PRO A 49 1.83 28.44 42.41
C PRO A 49 2.03 29.38 43.62
N SER A 50 1.70 28.94 44.84
CA SER A 50 1.92 29.74 46.06
C SER A 50 3.40 30.00 46.30
N ASP A 51 4.21 28.93 46.26
CA ASP A 51 5.67 29.02 46.45
C ASP A 51 6.32 29.87 45.34
N LEU A 52 5.79 29.78 44.12
CA LEU A 52 6.26 30.60 43.01
C LEU A 52 5.95 32.09 43.20
N ILE A 53 4.76 32.43 43.68
CA ILE A 53 4.39 33.84 43.93
C ILE A 53 5.24 34.44 45.05
N GLU A 54 5.54 33.66 46.09
CA GLU A 54 6.43 34.08 47.18
C GLU A 54 7.88 34.30 46.71
N MET A 55 8.34 33.50 45.75
CA MET A 55 9.67 33.61 45.15
C MET A 55 9.78 34.77 44.16
N ASP A 56 8.88 34.81 43.18
CA ASP A 56 8.81 35.84 42.16
C ASP A 56 7.35 36.03 41.71
N PRO A 57 6.70 37.15 42.09
CA PRO A 57 5.29 37.38 41.78
C PRO A 57 5.04 37.45 40.27
N ARG A 58 6.03 37.85 39.46
CA ARG A 58 5.88 37.91 38.00
C ARG A 58 5.88 36.53 37.36
N LEU A 59 6.66 35.60 37.91
CA LEU A 59 6.68 34.21 37.46
C LEU A 59 5.39 33.50 37.87
N GLY A 60 4.93 33.72 39.11
CA GLY A 60 3.64 33.22 39.59
C GLY A 60 2.46 33.70 38.74
N ASP A 61 2.43 35.01 38.41
CA ASP A 61 1.43 35.59 37.51
C ASP A 61 1.47 34.95 36.11
N CYS A 62 2.67 34.79 35.54
CA CYS A 62 2.84 34.16 34.23
C CYS A 62 2.33 32.72 34.20
N VAL A 63 2.53 31.96 35.28
CA VAL A 63 2.14 30.56 35.39
C VAL A 63 0.61 30.40 35.49
N LEU A 64 -0.07 31.33 36.16
CA LEU A 64 -1.52 31.30 36.32
C LEU A 64 -2.29 31.89 35.13
N HIS A 65 -1.75 32.93 34.49
CA HIS A 65 -2.44 33.64 33.41
C HIS A 65 -2.03 33.22 32.00
N ASP A 66 -0.81 32.70 31.82
CA ASP A 66 -0.26 32.29 30.52
C ASP A 66 0.57 30.99 30.65
N PRO A 67 -0.10 29.85 30.86
CA PRO A 67 0.58 28.58 31.13
C PRO A 67 1.40 28.09 29.93
N LEU A 68 1.06 28.48 28.70
CA LEU A 68 1.83 28.13 27.50
C LEU A 68 3.18 28.85 27.49
N ARG A 69 3.19 30.16 27.76
CA ARG A 69 4.43 30.93 27.85
C ARG A 69 5.28 30.47 29.03
N ALA A 70 4.67 30.18 30.17
CA ALA A 70 5.36 29.60 31.31
C ALA A 70 5.99 28.25 30.95
N THR A 71 5.27 27.35 30.28
CA THR A 71 5.80 26.05 29.84
C THR A 71 7.03 26.22 28.93
N GLY A 72 7.00 27.20 28.01
CA GLY A 72 8.16 27.53 27.17
C GLY A 72 9.37 28.04 27.96
N LEU A 73 9.17 28.80 29.04
CA LEU A 73 10.24 29.22 29.93
C LEU A 73 10.86 28.04 30.68
N PHE A 74 10.04 27.17 31.28
CA PHE A 74 10.50 25.96 31.96
C PHE A 74 11.20 24.99 30.99
N GLN A 75 10.70 24.83 29.77
CA GLN A 75 11.34 24.05 28.71
C GLN A 75 12.73 24.58 28.38
N SER A 76 12.88 25.91 28.20
CA SER A 76 14.18 26.51 27.92
C SER A 76 15.17 26.32 29.06
N VAL A 77 14.72 26.42 30.31
CA VAL A 77 15.60 26.24 31.49
C VAL A 77 15.98 24.77 31.67
N CYS A 78 15.04 23.84 31.50
CA CYS A 78 15.32 22.40 31.55
C CYS A 78 16.32 22.00 30.46
N PHE A 79 16.14 22.48 29.22
CA PHE A 79 17.10 22.23 28.14
C PHE A 79 18.50 22.76 28.47
N LEU A 80 18.59 23.99 28.99
CA LEU A 80 19.87 24.59 29.39
C LEU A 80 20.52 23.81 30.54
N ALA A 81 19.74 23.39 31.55
CA ALA A 81 20.22 22.59 32.66
C ALA A 81 20.75 21.22 32.18
N ILE A 82 20.01 20.53 31.30
CA ILE A 82 20.45 19.25 30.71
C ILE A 82 21.77 19.40 29.97
N LYS A 83 21.92 20.46 29.17
CA LYS A 83 23.16 20.74 28.43
C LYS A 83 24.32 21.10 29.35
N THR A 84 24.07 21.92 30.37
CA THR A 84 25.11 22.41 31.29
C THR A 84 25.59 21.31 32.24
N LEU A 85 24.68 20.45 32.69
CA LEU A 85 24.98 19.32 33.58
C LEU A 85 25.39 18.05 32.82
N SER A 86 25.46 18.10 31.49
CA SER A 86 25.80 16.97 30.61
C SER A 86 25.02 15.68 30.93
N LEU A 87 23.71 15.81 31.20
CA LEU A 87 22.90 14.67 31.66
C LEU A 87 22.66 13.63 30.55
N THR A 88 22.58 14.07 29.29
CA THR A 88 22.33 13.21 28.12
C THR A 88 22.81 13.87 26.81
N ASP A 89 23.55 13.12 25.98
CA ASP A 89 24.07 13.61 24.68
C ASP A 89 23.04 13.58 23.54
N LYS A 90 21.93 12.85 23.73
CA LYS A 90 20.88 12.62 22.71
C LYS A 90 19.95 13.82 22.46
N ILE A 91 19.90 14.78 23.38
CA ILE A 91 19.03 15.96 23.28
C ILE A 91 19.81 17.08 22.60
N HIS A 92 19.45 17.41 21.36
CA HIS A 92 20.14 18.40 20.54
C HIS A 92 19.43 19.76 20.53
N THR A 93 18.10 19.79 20.49
CA THR A 93 17.31 21.02 20.38
C THR A 93 16.33 21.17 21.54
N ALA A 94 16.00 22.43 21.90
CA ALA A 94 15.01 22.72 22.94
C ALA A 94 13.62 22.13 22.61
N SER A 95 13.27 22.03 21.32
CA SER A 95 12.00 21.45 20.83
C SER A 95 11.85 19.95 21.13
N GLN A 96 12.93 19.24 21.42
CA GLN A 96 12.87 17.82 21.81
C GLN A 96 12.50 17.65 23.29
N VAL A 97 12.62 18.70 24.10
CA VAL A 97 12.26 18.66 25.52
C VAL A 97 10.82 19.12 25.64
N ASN A 98 9.91 18.24 26.05
CA ASN A 98 8.53 18.59 26.35
C ASN A 98 8.33 18.60 27.86
N VAL A 99 8.03 19.76 28.42
CA VAL A 99 7.78 19.92 29.85
C VAL A 99 6.27 20.01 30.08
N SER A 100 5.73 19.14 30.93
CA SER A 100 4.37 19.29 31.43
C SER A 100 4.41 19.82 32.87
N LEU A 101 3.83 21.00 33.08
CA LEU A 101 3.66 21.62 34.39
C LEU A 101 2.45 20.99 35.09
N ASN A 102 2.69 20.32 36.21
CA ASN A 102 1.66 19.70 37.02
C ASN A 102 1.43 20.54 38.28
N PHE A 103 0.27 21.17 38.38
CA PHE A 103 -0.09 22.00 39.53
C PHE A 103 -0.48 21.13 40.73
N THR A 104 0.14 21.38 41.88
CA THR A 104 -0.22 20.70 43.14
C THR A 104 -1.50 21.28 43.73
N HIS A 105 -1.62 22.61 43.70
CA HIS A 105 -2.77 23.36 44.18
C HIS A 105 -3.08 24.50 43.21
N LEU A 106 -4.37 24.84 43.07
CA LEU A 106 -4.81 26.07 42.42
C LEU A 106 -5.42 27.00 43.48
N PRO A 107 -5.29 28.33 43.34
CA PRO A 107 -5.92 29.27 44.24
C PRO A 107 -7.45 29.07 44.27
N PRO A 108 -8.12 29.13 45.44
CA PRO A 108 -9.56 28.90 45.57
C PRO A 108 -10.37 30.12 45.16
N PHE A 109 -10.12 30.65 43.95
CA PHE A 109 -10.94 31.70 43.35
C PHE A 109 -11.91 31.09 42.32
N PRO A 110 -13.10 31.69 42.15
CA PRO A 110 -14.10 31.21 41.18
C PRO A 110 -13.56 31.16 39.74
N GLU A 111 -12.54 31.96 39.43
CA GLU A 111 -11.85 31.98 38.13
C GLU A 111 -11.07 30.69 37.81
N TYR A 112 -10.70 29.90 38.83
CA TYR A 112 -9.92 28.66 38.70
C TYR A 112 -10.77 27.40 38.98
N THR A 113 -12.08 27.55 39.23
CA THR A 113 -13.00 26.42 39.49
C THR A 113 -14.06 26.35 38.39
N LEU A 114 -14.16 25.21 37.72
CA LEU A 114 -15.11 24.95 36.66
C LEU A 114 -16.35 24.23 37.20
N ASP A 115 -17.47 24.95 37.31
CA ASP A 115 -18.78 24.36 37.60
C ASP A 115 -19.56 24.10 36.31
N LEU A 116 -19.90 22.83 36.07
CA LEU A 116 -20.62 22.36 34.89
C LEU A 116 -22.07 22.87 34.84
N SER A 117 -22.65 23.28 35.96
CA SER A 117 -24.05 23.70 36.06
C SER A 117 -24.28 25.17 35.70
N GLY A 118 -23.24 26.01 35.79
CA GLY A 118 -23.31 27.46 35.57
C GLY A 118 -22.62 27.95 34.29
N PHE A 119 -22.17 27.05 33.42
CA PHE A 119 -21.29 27.40 32.30
C PHE A 119 -22.03 28.05 31.12
N HIS A 120 -22.45 29.30 31.29
CA HIS A 120 -22.92 30.16 30.21
C HIS A 120 -21.72 30.86 29.56
N GLN A 121 -21.23 30.29 28.47
CA GLN A 121 -20.63 30.99 27.33
C GLN A 121 -19.80 32.25 27.67
N VAL A 122 -18.55 32.08 28.11
CA VAL A 122 -17.54 33.14 28.06
C VAL A 122 -16.26 32.57 27.45
N TYR A 123 -15.87 33.11 26.30
CA TYR A 123 -14.50 33.00 25.77
C TYR A 123 -13.56 33.70 26.77
N GLY A 124 -13.12 32.97 27.79
CA GLY A 124 -12.13 33.44 28.74
C GLY A 124 -10.70 33.27 28.22
N PRO A 125 -9.73 34.04 28.74
CA PRO A 125 -8.31 33.80 28.48
C PRO A 125 -7.90 32.38 28.93
N MET A 126 -6.97 31.76 28.21
CA MET A 126 -6.50 30.39 28.43
C MET A 126 -5.83 30.24 29.80
N ARG A 127 -6.56 29.74 30.80
CA ARG A 127 -6.12 29.60 32.20
C ARG A 127 -6.28 28.17 32.70
N PRO A 128 -5.47 27.71 33.67
CA PRO A 128 -5.67 26.41 34.32
C PRO A 128 -6.97 26.44 35.14
N VAL A 129 -7.75 25.36 35.13
CA VAL A 129 -8.99 25.24 35.90
C VAL A 129 -9.05 23.88 36.60
N SER A 130 -9.64 23.85 37.79
CA SER A 130 -9.99 22.63 38.51
C SER A 130 -11.45 22.28 38.24
N MET A 131 -11.72 21.00 37.96
CA MET A 131 -13.07 20.49 37.75
C MET A 131 -13.23 19.18 38.54
N GLU A 132 -14.35 19.06 39.27
CA GLU A 132 -14.73 17.82 39.94
C GLU A 132 -15.97 17.24 39.24
N GLY A 133 -15.96 15.93 38.96
CA GLY A 133 -17.05 15.26 38.27
C GLY A 133 -16.87 13.75 38.23
N ALA A 134 -17.94 13.04 37.88
CA ALA A 134 -17.91 11.61 37.65
C ALA A 134 -17.49 11.31 36.21
N VAL A 135 -16.56 10.38 36.01
CA VAL A 135 -16.18 9.89 34.68
C VAL A 135 -17.24 8.90 34.20
N ILE A 136 -18.00 9.26 33.16
CA ILE A 136 -19.13 8.47 32.66
C ILE A 136 -18.73 7.59 31.46
N ALA A 137 -17.72 8.01 30.69
CA ALA A 137 -17.21 7.27 29.54
C ALA A 137 -15.70 7.50 29.37
N ILE A 138 -14.99 6.45 28.91
CA ILE A 138 -13.57 6.48 28.60
C ILE A 138 -13.38 5.86 27.21
N THR A 139 -12.78 6.59 26.29
CA THR A 139 -12.41 6.05 24.97
C THR A 139 -11.24 5.07 25.09
N ARG A 140 -11.09 4.17 24.12
CA ARG A 140 -9.91 3.28 24.08
C ARG A 140 -8.64 4.11 23.96
N VAL A 141 -7.54 3.61 24.54
CA VAL A 141 -6.23 4.29 24.47
C VAL A 141 -5.76 4.37 23.02
N MET A 142 -5.90 5.55 22.43
CA MET A 142 -5.41 5.86 21.07
C MET A 142 -4.03 6.49 21.14
N LYS A 143 -3.13 6.10 20.24
CA LYS A 143 -1.80 6.72 20.11
C LYS A 143 -1.90 7.94 19.18
N TYR A 144 -1.52 9.11 19.69
CA TYR A 144 -1.43 10.34 18.89
C TYR A 144 0.03 10.64 18.54
N THR A 145 0.28 11.05 17.28
CA THR A 145 1.61 11.47 16.82
C THR A 145 1.94 12.86 17.37
N GLN A 146 2.89 12.95 18.31
CA GLN A 146 3.29 14.20 18.96
C GLN A 146 4.37 14.98 18.20
N GLY A 147 5.01 14.35 17.22
CA GLY A 147 5.99 14.95 16.33
C GLY A 147 6.35 13.97 15.22
N ALA A 148 6.29 14.43 13.98
CA ALA A 148 6.73 13.63 12.84
C ALA A 148 8.21 13.93 12.59
N ARG A 149 9.08 12.93 12.85
CA ARG A 149 10.36 12.90 12.16
C ARG A 149 10.07 12.45 10.74
N PHE A 150 9.95 13.40 9.85
CA PHE A 150 10.18 13.11 8.44
C PHE A 150 11.68 12.84 8.33
N LEU A 151 12.04 11.56 8.41
CA LEU A 151 13.20 11.15 7.64
C LEU A 151 12.80 11.52 6.21
N SER A 152 13.39 12.60 5.68
CA SER A 152 13.80 12.48 4.30
C SER A 152 14.59 11.19 4.31
N LEU A 153 14.03 10.11 3.75
CA LEU A 153 14.90 9.07 3.25
C LEU A 153 15.96 9.88 2.50
N PRO A 154 17.25 9.82 2.89
CA PRO A 154 18.23 10.18 1.90
C PRO A 154 17.83 9.40 0.64
N PRO A 155 18.14 9.85 -0.58
CA PRO A 155 18.32 8.93 -1.68
C PRO A 155 19.51 8.01 -1.34
N GLY A 156 19.50 7.36 -0.18
CA GLY A 156 20.10 6.07 0.04
C GLY A 156 19.33 5.17 -0.90
N CYS A 157 19.80 5.18 -2.14
CA CYS A 157 19.93 4.04 -3.02
C CYS A 157 19.01 2.93 -2.50
N LEU A 158 17.79 2.87 -3.05
CA LEU A 158 16.98 1.66 -3.02
C LEU A 158 17.90 0.58 -3.58
N LYS A 159 18.69 -0.04 -2.73
CA LYS A 159 19.71 -0.98 -3.15
C LYS A 159 18.93 -2.23 -3.43
N VAL A 160 18.77 -2.52 -4.72
CA VAL A 160 18.39 -3.85 -5.14
C VAL A 160 19.42 -4.81 -4.54
N SER A 161 18.94 -5.89 -3.92
CA SER A 161 19.80 -6.95 -3.41
C SER A 161 20.87 -7.33 -4.45
N PRO A 162 22.14 -7.49 -4.03
CA PRO A 162 23.23 -7.79 -4.96
C PRO A 162 22.97 -9.06 -5.75
N ARG A 163 22.19 -10.01 -5.22
CA ARG A 163 21.81 -11.25 -5.92
C ARG A 163 20.97 -10.99 -7.16
N PHE A 164 20.03 -10.05 -7.10
CA PHE A 164 19.23 -9.69 -8.28
C PHE A 164 20.04 -8.87 -9.29
N LEU A 165 20.99 -8.06 -8.83
CA LEU A 165 21.91 -7.36 -9.74
C LEU A 165 22.83 -8.34 -10.47
N GLU A 166 23.48 -9.25 -9.74
CA GLU A 166 24.31 -10.32 -10.31
C GLU A 166 23.51 -11.19 -11.29
N LEU A 167 22.27 -11.55 -10.94
CA LEU A 167 21.38 -12.28 -11.86
C LEU A 167 21.09 -11.47 -13.12
N SER A 168 20.77 -10.18 -12.99
CA SER A 168 20.47 -9.32 -14.14
C SER A 168 21.65 -9.20 -15.10
N GLU A 169 22.88 -9.14 -14.58
CA GLU A 169 24.11 -9.10 -15.37
C GLU A 169 24.39 -10.44 -16.06
N CYS A 170 24.23 -11.56 -15.34
CA CYS A 170 24.40 -12.91 -15.89
C CYS A 170 23.40 -13.23 -17.01
N VAL A 171 22.23 -12.59 -16.95
CA VAL A 171 21.08 -12.89 -17.81
C VAL A 171 20.88 -11.81 -18.89
N ALA A 172 21.78 -10.83 -18.98
CA ALA A 172 21.71 -9.71 -19.92
C ALA A 172 21.64 -10.10 -21.41
N SER A 173 21.90 -11.37 -21.75
CA SER A 173 21.78 -11.89 -23.12
C SER A 173 20.34 -11.92 -23.66
N SER A 174 19.32 -11.97 -22.78
CA SER A 174 17.91 -11.97 -23.19
C SER A 174 17.06 -11.14 -22.21
N PRO A 175 16.24 -10.18 -22.69
CA PRO A 175 15.42 -9.33 -21.83
C PRO A 175 14.30 -10.10 -21.11
N TRP A 176 13.93 -11.29 -21.59
CA TRP A 176 12.85 -12.09 -21.04
C TRP A 176 13.27 -13.02 -19.90
N ARG A 177 14.55 -13.34 -19.78
CA ARG A 177 15.01 -14.38 -18.85
C ARG A 177 15.01 -13.91 -17.40
N PHE A 178 15.43 -12.68 -17.13
CA PHE A 178 15.43 -12.11 -15.78
C PHE A 178 14.04 -12.17 -15.12
N PRO A 179 12.98 -11.55 -15.69
CA PRO A 179 11.65 -11.56 -15.08
C PRO A 179 11.04 -12.96 -14.99
N ALA A 180 11.46 -13.89 -15.87
CA ALA A 180 11.02 -15.27 -15.83
C ALA A 180 11.60 -16.07 -14.67
N ILE A 181 12.91 -15.92 -14.41
CA ILE A 181 13.57 -16.55 -13.26
C ILE A 181 13.00 -15.96 -11.96
N VAL A 182 12.82 -14.62 -11.91
CA VAL A 182 12.23 -13.93 -10.75
C VAL A 182 10.80 -14.42 -10.48
N ALA A 183 9.97 -14.60 -11.52
CA ALA A 183 8.62 -15.14 -11.38
C ALA A 183 8.60 -16.64 -11.04
N HIS A 184 9.55 -17.42 -11.56
CA HIS A 184 9.66 -18.85 -11.28
C HIS A 184 9.96 -19.12 -9.79
N CYS A 185 10.87 -18.34 -9.22
CA CYS A 185 11.31 -18.44 -7.83
C CYS A 185 10.38 -17.71 -6.85
N PHE A 186 9.33 -17.07 -7.35
CA PHE A 186 8.42 -16.30 -6.51
C PHE A 186 7.53 -17.24 -5.68
N GLY A 187 7.55 -17.06 -4.36
CA GLY A 187 6.70 -17.83 -3.44
C GLY A 187 7.01 -19.33 -3.40
N LEU A 188 8.30 -19.69 -3.44
CA LEU A 188 8.78 -21.08 -3.36
C LEU A 188 8.32 -21.80 -2.09
N ASP A 189 8.04 -21.09 -1.00
CA ASP A 189 7.50 -21.72 0.22
C ASP A 189 6.05 -22.20 0.06
N LEU A 190 5.30 -21.60 -0.86
CA LEU A 190 3.85 -21.80 -1.01
C LEU A 190 3.49 -22.71 -2.18
N THR A 191 4.22 -22.56 -3.28
CA THR A 191 3.94 -23.26 -4.53
C THR A 191 5.24 -23.82 -5.08
N PRO A 192 5.24 -25.05 -5.62
CA PRO A 192 6.41 -25.58 -6.24
C PRO A 192 6.81 -24.71 -7.44
N PRO A 193 8.10 -24.75 -7.79
CA PRO A 193 8.61 -24.13 -8.99
C PRO A 193 7.88 -24.64 -10.23
N GLY A 194 7.67 -23.74 -11.20
CA GLY A 194 7.00 -24.10 -12.46
C GLY A 194 5.48 -23.92 -12.41
N LEU A 195 4.85 -24.03 -11.25
CA LEU A 195 3.40 -23.83 -11.12
C LEU A 195 3.06 -22.34 -11.00
N TYR A 196 1.98 -21.95 -11.70
CA TYR A 196 1.40 -20.61 -11.68
C TYR A 196 2.36 -19.49 -12.12
N ASN A 197 3.40 -19.77 -12.92
CA ASN A 197 4.40 -18.76 -13.31
C ASN A 197 3.77 -17.52 -13.98
N THR A 198 2.77 -17.71 -14.83
CA THR A 198 2.02 -16.61 -15.46
C THR A 198 1.36 -15.72 -14.40
N LEU A 199 0.72 -16.31 -13.39
CA LEU A 199 0.10 -15.58 -12.28
C LEU A 199 1.16 -14.89 -11.40
N LYS A 200 2.25 -15.59 -11.05
CA LYS A 200 3.37 -15.03 -10.26
C LYS A 200 3.97 -13.81 -10.94
N LEU A 201 4.20 -13.89 -12.26
CA LEU A 201 4.65 -12.75 -13.05
C LEU A 201 3.64 -11.60 -12.99
N CYS A 202 2.35 -11.86 -13.18
CA CYS A 202 1.33 -10.81 -13.15
C CYS A 202 1.17 -10.14 -11.79
N LEU A 203 1.30 -10.90 -10.70
CA LEU A 203 1.32 -10.37 -9.33
C LEU A 203 2.52 -9.43 -9.14
N LEU A 204 3.71 -9.81 -9.61
CA LEU A 204 4.89 -8.95 -9.60
C LEU A 204 4.71 -7.68 -10.44
N LEU A 205 4.13 -7.80 -11.64
CA LEU A 205 3.83 -6.66 -12.50
C LEU A 205 2.85 -5.68 -11.82
N SER A 206 1.80 -6.19 -11.15
CA SER A 206 0.83 -5.37 -10.42
C SER A 206 1.42 -4.73 -9.14
N LEU A 207 2.37 -5.41 -8.48
CA LEU A 207 3.11 -4.88 -7.33
C LEU A 207 4.03 -3.72 -7.71
N VAL A 208 4.68 -3.81 -8.87
CA VAL A 208 5.55 -2.75 -9.40
C VAL A 208 4.72 -1.59 -9.96
N GLN A 209 3.59 -1.89 -10.59
CA GLN A 209 2.69 -0.91 -11.20
C GLN A 209 1.60 -0.45 -10.22
N THR A 210 2.00 0.11 -9.08
CA THR A 210 1.06 0.75 -8.14
C THR A 210 0.87 2.22 -8.46
N ARG A 211 -0.39 2.67 -8.45
CA ARG A 211 -0.78 4.04 -8.75
C ARG A 211 -0.24 5.01 -7.69
N THR A 212 0.50 6.03 -8.10
CA THR A 212 0.89 7.17 -7.25
C THR A 212 0.08 8.41 -7.58
N ASP A 213 -0.25 8.61 -8.87
CA ASP A 213 -1.01 9.76 -9.37
C ASP A 213 -2.28 9.37 -10.14
N ALA A 214 -3.15 10.37 -10.36
CA ALA A 214 -4.43 10.18 -11.05
C ALA A 214 -4.29 9.74 -12.53
N ASN A 215 -3.15 9.99 -13.17
CA ASN A 215 -2.90 9.55 -14.54
C ASN A 215 -2.09 8.25 -14.62
N ASP A 216 -1.64 7.72 -13.49
CA ASP A 216 -0.82 6.51 -13.51
C ASP A 216 -1.65 5.29 -13.90
N PRO A 217 -1.10 4.43 -14.77
CA PRO A 217 -1.76 3.22 -15.17
C PRO A 217 -1.92 2.26 -13.99
N SER A 218 -3.08 1.62 -13.92
CA SER A 218 -3.47 0.69 -12.84
C SER A 218 -3.77 -0.68 -13.42
N LEU A 219 -3.12 -1.69 -12.85
CA LEU A 219 -3.25 -3.08 -13.25
C LEU A 219 -4.06 -3.86 -12.22
N ASP A 220 -5.39 -3.87 -12.39
CA ASP A 220 -6.30 -4.70 -11.59
C ASP A 220 -6.31 -6.13 -12.11
N LEU A 221 -6.21 -7.09 -11.19
CA LEU A 221 -6.08 -8.51 -11.49
C LEU A 221 -7.32 -9.27 -11.06
N LEU A 222 -7.89 -10.06 -11.97
CA LEU A 222 -8.90 -11.07 -11.68
C LEU A 222 -8.34 -12.45 -12.01
N VAL A 223 -8.35 -13.34 -11.02
CA VAL A 223 -7.81 -14.70 -11.16
C VAL A 223 -8.94 -15.72 -11.08
N VAL A 224 -9.08 -16.54 -12.12
CA VAL A 224 -10.09 -17.59 -12.23
C VAL A 224 -9.44 -18.93 -11.93
N THR A 225 -9.84 -19.59 -10.85
CA THR A 225 -9.18 -20.80 -10.37
C THR A 225 -10.18 -21.84 -9.87
N ALA A 226 -9.80 -23.11 -9.93
CA ALA A 226 -10.50 -24.20 -9.24
C ALA A 226 -9.93 -24.42 -7.82
N ASP A 227 -8.68 -24.05 -7.57
CA ASP A 227 -8.05 -24.08 -6.25
C ASP A 227 -7.96 -22.66 -5.71
N THR A 228 -8.92 -22.29 -4.87
CA THR A 228 -8.98 -20.97 -4.24
C THR A 228 -8.01 -20.86 -3.06
N LEU A 229 -7.64 -21.96 -2.41
CA LEU A 229 -6.85 -21.94 -1.17
C LEU A 229 -5.37 -21.65 -1.43
N VAL A 230 -4.77 -22.33 -2.40
CA VAL A 230 -3.35 -22.13 -2.72
C VAL A 230 -3.13 -20.72 -3.28
N LEU A 231 -4.02 -20.29 -4.17
CA LEU A 231 -3.92 -18.96 -4.78
C LEU A 231 -4.23 -17.84 -3.79
N ASP A 232 -5.19 -18.01 -2.89
CA ASP A 232 -5.46 -17.02 -1.83
C ASP A 232 -4.24 -16.83 -0.92
N ARG A 233 -3.53 -17.91 -0.58
CA ARG A 233 -2.26 -17.83 0.17
C ARG A 233 -1.15 -17.16 -0.63
N LEU A 234 -1.01 -17.48 -1.92
CA LEU A 234 -0.02 -16.85 -2.79
C LEU A 234 -0.27 -15.34 -2.93
N MET A 235 -1.53 -14.95 -3.14
CA MET A 235 -1.92 -13.54 -3.22
C MET A 235 -1.74 -12.82 -1.86
N ALA A 236 -2.00 -13.49 -0.74
CA ALA A 236 -1.73 -12.94 0.59
C ALA A 236 -0.23 -12.72 0.84
N TYR A 237 0.62 -13.65 0.38
CA TYR A 237 2.07 -13.48 0.39
C TYR A 237 2.49 -12.29 -0.48
N SER A 238 2.01 -12.20 -1.71
CA SER A 238 2.26 -11.05 -2.58
C SER A 238 1.80 -9.73 -1.96
N LEU A 239 0.68 -9.74 -1.22
CA LEU A 239 0.17 -8.54 -0.54
C LEU A 239 1.12 -8.06 0.57
N SER A 240 1.86 -8.96 1.21
CA SER A 240 2.88 -8.60 2.22
C SER A 240 4.10 -7.88 1.63
N LEU A 241 4.32 -8.01 0.32
CA LEU A 241 5.39 -7.32 -0.42
C LEU A 241 4.97 -5.91 -0.86
N ALA A 242 3.67 -5.62 -0.87
CA ALA A 242 3.18 -4.30 -1.26
C ALA A 242 3.49 -3.26 -0.17
N CYS A 243 3.93 -2.06 -0.56
CA CYS A 243 4.16 -0.97 0.40
C CYS A 243 2.91 -0.62 1.24
N ARG A 244 1.72 -0.88 0.67
CA ARG A 244 0.43 -0.72 1.35
C ARG A 244 -0.57 -1.75 0.84
N GLY A 245 -0.51 -2.95 1.40
CA GLY A 245 -1.46 -4.02 1.11
C GLY A 245 -2.59 -4.09 2.15
N VAL A 246 -3.84 -4.05 1.69
CA VAL A 246 -5.02 -4.24 2.56
C VAL A 246 -5.82 -5.44 2.06
N ARG A 247 -6.08 -6.40 2.94
CA ARG A 247 -6.98 -7.52 2.66
C ARG A 247 -8.37 -7.18 3.17
N HIS A 248 -9.33 -7.11 2.26
CA HIS A 248 -10.71 -6.86 2.61
C HIS A 248 -11.34 -8.12 3.23
N GLN A 249 -12.04 -7.93 4.35
CA GLN A 249 -12.84 -8.98 4.98
C GLN A 249 -14.31 -8.75 4.64
N ALA A 250 -15.05 -9.81 4.30
CA ALA A 250 -16.45 -9.71 3.90
C ALA A 250 -17.38 -9.07 4.96
N SER A 251 -16.96 -9.05 6.24
CA SER A 251 -17.64 -8.41 7.35
C SER A 251 -17.43 -6.89 7.43
N THR A 252 -16.38 -6.36 6.79
CA THR A 252 -16.02 -4.94 6.81
C THR A 252 -16.62 -4.20 5.62
N GLU A 253 -16.72 -2.88 5.72
CA GLU A 253 -17.18 -2.05 4.60
C GLU A 253 -16.05 -1.81 3.59
N MET A 254 -16.32 -2.09 2.33
CA MET A 254 -15.32 -2.02 1.24
C MET A 254 -15.06 -0.58 0.80
N PHE A 255 -16.14 0.18 0.68
CA PHE A 255 -16.13 1.57 0.25
C PHE A 255 -16.47 2.49 1.41
N ALA A 256 -16.36 3.79 1.17
CA ALA A 256 -16.61 4.76 2.21
C ALA A 256 -18.07 4.71 2.67
N SER A 257 -18.28 4.72 3.98
CA SER A 257 -19.59 4.56 4.59
C SER A 257 -19.86 5.62 5.64
N LEU A 258 -21.14 5.85 5.92
CA LEU A 258 -21.58 6.87 6.86
C LEU A 258 -22.11 6.21 8.13
N SER A 259 -21.54 6.53 9.27
CA SER A 259 -22.12 6.20 10.57
C SER A 259 -22.56 7.47 11.29
N ARG A 260 -23.57 7.33 12.15
CA ARG A 260 -23.88 8.36 13.13
C ARG A 260 -22.84 8.30 14.25
N ASP A 261 -22.51 9.46 14.81
CA ASP A 261 -21.76 9.49 16.05
C ASP A 261 -22.59 8.85 17.17
N GLU A 262 -22.04 7.83 17.81
CA GLU A 262 -22.66 7.09 18.92
C GLU A 262 -22.88 7.98 20.15
N HIS A 263 -22.18 9.12 20.21
CA HIS A 263 -22.21 10.08 21.32
C HIS A 263 -23.24 11.21 21.13
N GLY A 264 -24.05 11.17 20.06
CA GLY A 264 -25.17 12.10 19.90
C GLY A 264 -24.79 13.54 19.54
N ALA A 265 -23.56 13.80 19.09
CA ALA A 265 -23.10 15.14 18.68
C ALA A 265 -23.75 15.66 17.39
N GLY A 266 -24.64 14.89 16.76
CA GLY A 266 -25.31 15.27 15.52
C GLY A 266 -24.41 15.25 14.28
N THR A 267 -23.16 14.80 14.38
CA THR A 267 -22.20 14.74 13.29
C THR A 267 -22.19 13.37 12.59
N ALA A 268 -21.82 13.37 11.31
CA ALA A 268 -21.71 12.16 10.50
C ALA A 268 -20.24 11.73 10.40
N ASN A 269 -19.94 10.49 10.78
CA ASN A 269 -18.61 9.92 10.65
C ASN A 269 -18.49 9.20 9.31
N ILE A 270 -17.50 9.61 8.51
CA ILE A 270 -17.19 8.97 7.23
C ILE A 270 -16.09 7.94 7.48
N HIS A 271 -16.43 6.66 7.35
CA HIS A 271 -15.46 5.58 7.35
C HIS A 271 -14.90 5.45 5.95
N ALA A 272 -13.57 5.36 5.83
CA ALA A 272 -12.88 5.30 4.55
C ALA A 272 -13.10 3.96 3.78
N GLY A 273 -13.42 2.88 4.50
CA GLY A 273 -13.52 1.53 3.93
C GLY A 273 -12.16 0.96 3.48
N SER A 274 -12.12 -0.33 3.14
CA SER A 274 -10.85 -1.01 2.78
C SER A 274 -10.19 -0.43 1.52
N ALA A 275 -10.97 -0.01 0.52
CA ALA A 275 -10.43 0.50 -0.75
C ALA A 275 -9.70 1.84 -0.59
N LEU A 276 -10.23 2.76 0.22
CA LEU A 276 -9.60 4.08 0.44
C LEU A 276 -8.41 3.98 1.40
N LEU A 277 -8.45 3.06 2.37
CA LEU A 277 -7.30 2.75 3.22
C LEU A 277 -6.10 2.23 2.41
N ALA A 278 -6.36 1.50 1.33
CA ALA A 278 -5.35 0.96 0.43
C ALA A 278 -4.82 1.96 -0.61
N SER A 279 -5.14 3.27 -0.49
CA SER A 279 -4.70 4.30 -1.45
C SER A 279 -3.17 4.31 -1.63
N GLY A 280 -2.71 4.28 -2.88
CA GLY A 280 -1.29 4.18 -3.23
C GLY A 280 -0.72 2.75 -3.17
N GLY A 281 -1.57 1.73 -3.05
CA GLY A 281 -1.19 0.33 -2.93
C GLY A 281 -2.22 -0.62 -3.53
N ILE A 282 -2.42 -1.77 -2.87
CA ILE A 282 -3.24 -2.87 -3.39
C ILE A 282 -4.33 -3.25 -2.38
N CYS A 283 -5.56 -3.43 -2.88
CA CYS A 283 -6.70 -3.92 -2.13
C CYS A 283 -7.08 -5.33 -2.64
N MET A 284 -6.93 -6.34 -1.78
CA MET A 284 -7.32 -7.72 -2.08
C MET A 284 -8.77 -7.95 -1.65
N LEU A 285 -9.66 -8.22 -2.62
CA LEU A 285 -11.10 -8.43 -2.43
C LEU A 285 -11.45 -9.88 -2.05
N GLY A 286 -10.54 -10.83 -2.32
CA GLY A 286 -10.78 -12.25 -2.14
C GLY A 286 -11.70 -12.83 -3.24
N ASP A 287 -12.42 -13.90 -2.92
CA ASP A 287 -13.32 -14.58 -3.87
C ASP A 287 -14.62 -13.80 -4.10
N LEU A 288 -14.83 -13.39 -5.35
CA LEU A 288 -16.00 -12.64 -5.82
C LEU A 288 -17.29 -13.46 -5.75
N GLY A 289 -17.22 -14.80 -5.71
CA GLY A 289 -18.38 -15.69 -5.59
C GLY A 289 -19.20 -15.48 -4.32
N PHE A 290 -18.58 -14.94 -3.26
CA PHE A 290 -19.28 -14.68 -1.99
C PHE A 290 -20.05 -13.36 -1.94
N TYR A 291 -19.91 -12.49 -2.95
CA TYR A 291 -20.57 -11.18 -2.94
C TYR A 291 -21.96 -11.24 -3.57
N ARG A 292 -22.89 -10.47 -2.99
CA ARG A 292 -24.21 -10.24 -3.60
C ARG A 292 -24.06 -9.38 -4.85
N LYS A 293 -25.00 -9.55 -5.79
CA LYS A 293 -25.01 -8.81 -7.07
C LYS A 293 -24.88 -7.29 -6.89
N ASP A 294 -25.63 -6.70 -5.97
CA ASP A 294 -25.55 -5.25 -5.70
C ASP A 294 -24.14 -4.77 -5.32
N LYS A 295 -23.37 -5.61 -4.60
CA LYS A 295 -21.98 -5.29 -4.25
C LYS A 295 -21.05 -5.43 -5.46
N LEU A 296 -21.30 -6.41 -6.34
CA LEU A 296 -20.54 -6.59 -7.56
C LEU A 296 -20.76 -5.44 -8.54
N ASP A 297 -22.00 -4.96 -8.68
CA ASP A 297 -22.33 -3.79 -9.51
C ASP A 297 -21.65 -2.51 -8.96
N ASN A 298 -21.60 -2.36 -7.63
CA ASN A 298 -20.85 -1.27 -6.99
C ASN A 298 -19.33 -1.37 -7.25
N ILE A 299 -18.75 -2.58 -7.17
CA ILE A 299 -17.33 -2.80 -7.49
C ILE A 299 -17.06 -2.43 -8.95
N GLN A 300 -17.92 -2.86 -9.87
CA GLN A 300 -17.82 -2.51 -11.30
C GLN A 300 -17.80 -0.99 -11.50
N SER A 301 -18.75 -0.27 -10.88
CA SER A 301 -18.84 1.18 -10.97
C SER A 301 -17.58 1.88 -10.44
N VAL A 302 -16.98 1.38 -9.35
CA VAL A 302 -15.76 1.97 -8.78
C VAL A 302 -14.52 1.64 -9.62
N LEU A 303 -14.44 0.45 -10.24
CA LEU A 303 -13.35 0.09 -11.14
C LEU A 303 -13.34 0.95 -12.41
N GLU A 304 -14.52 1.30 -12.93
CA GLU A 304 -14.69 2.17 -14.11
C GLU A 304 -14.48 3.64 -13.76
N SER A 305 -15.18 4.15 -12.74
CA SER A 305 -15.17 5.57 -12.39
C SER A 305 -13.96 6.03 -11.57
N ARG A 306 -13.25 5.08 -10.92
CA ARG A 306 -12.13 5.33 -10.00
C ARG A 306 -12.44 6.35 -8.90
N SER A 307 -13.70 6.50 -8.52
CA SER A 307 -14.12 7.38 -7.43
C SER A 307 -15.25 6.75 -6.63
N VAL A 308 -15.31 7.07 -5.35
CA VAL A 308 -16.40 6.68 -4.45
C VAL A 308 -17.08 7.94 -3.97
N SER A 309 -18.37 8.08 -4.24
CA SER A 309 -19.17 9.19 -3.73
C SER A 309 -20.01 8.76 -2.52
N VAL A 310 -19.92 9.51 -1.43
CA VAL A 310 -20.75 9.35 -0.24
C VAL A 310 -21.74 10.50 -0.16
N PHE A 311 -23.00 10.16 0.05
CA PHE A 311 -24.08 11.12 0.26
C PHE A 311 -24.34 11.26 1.77
N ILE A 312 -24.21 12.49 2.27
CA ILE A 312 -24.52 12.87 3.65
C ILE A 312 -25.91 13.54 3.65
N PRO A 313 -26.95 12.86 4.17
CA PRO A 313 -28.30 13.40 4.16
C PRO A 313 -28.47 14.51 5.22
N GLY A 314 -28.66 15.75 4.81
CA GLY A 314 -28.72 16.91 5.70
C GLY A 314 -29.82 16.80 6.76
N LYS A 315 -31.00 16.28 6.37
CA LYS A 315 -32.16 16.05 7.26
C LYS A 315 -31.86 15.17 8.47
N LYS A 316 -30.84 14.32 8.41
CA LYS A 316 -30.46 13.37 9.47
C LYS A 316 -29.39 13.91 10.41
N TYR A 317 -28.74 15.03 10.05
CA TYR A 317 -27.56 15.58 10.72
C TYR A 317 -27.63 17.11 10.94
N GLY A 318 -28.79 17.73 10.73
CA GLY A 318 -29.05 19.13 11.09
C GLY A 318 -28.72 20.19 10.03
N GLU A 319 -28.39 19.77 8.80
CA GLU A 319 -28.16 20.67 7.66
C GLU A 319 -29.37 20.68 6.71
N GLU A 320 -29.66 21.82 6.06
CA GLU A 320 -30.82 21.94 5.16
C GLU A 320 -30.61 21.28 3.79
N ALA A 321 -29.37 21.01 3.39
CA ALA A 321 -29.00 20.43 2.10
C ALA A 321 -28.25 19.11 2.26
N ASP A 322 -28.43 18.20 1.31
CA ASP A 322 -27.65 16.97 1.22
C ASP A 322 -26.26 17.29 0.63
N GLN A 323 -25.20 16.79 1.26
CA GLN A 323 -23.82 16.98 0.79
C GLN A 323 -23.32 15.71 0.11
N GLN A 324 -22.79 15.82 -1.11
CA GLN A 324 -22.11 14.71 -1.80
C GLN A 324 -20.61 14.94 -1.76
N LEU A 325 -19.87 13.98 -1.20
CA LEU A 325 -18.40 14.01 -1.18
C LEU A 325 -17.88 12.89 -2.08
N SER A 326 -16.98 13.23 -3.01
CA SER A 326 -16.31 12.26 -3.88
C SER A 326 -14.86 12.07 -3.45
N PHE A 327 -14.46 10.81 -3.29
CA PHE A 327 -13.10 10.42 -2.93
C PHE A 327 -12.47 9.64 -4.10
N PRO A 328 -11.29 10.04 -4.61
CA PRO A 328 -10.61 9.29 -5.66
C PRO A 328 -10.03 7.99 -5.11
N VAL A 329 -10.23 6.89 -5.83
CA VAL A 329 -9.69 5.57 -5.47
C VAL A 329 -8.38 5.34 -6.24
N GLN A 330 -7.27 5.40 -5.52
CA GLN A 330 -5.92 5.23 -6.05
C GLN A 330 -5.27 3.89 -5.65
N CYS A 331 -6.04 2.81 -5.62
CA CYS A 331 -5.53 1.47 -5.35
C CYS A 331 -5.77 0.52 -6.53
N ASN A 332 -4.95 -0.53 -6.62
CA ASN A 332 -5.16 -1.64 -7.54
C ASN A 332 -5.98 -2.72 -6.84
N PHE A 333 -6.93 -3.32 -7.55
CA PHE A 333 -7.78 -4.38 -7.01
C PHE A 333 -7.31 -5.77 -7.45
N TRP A 334 -7.28 -6.68 -6.48
CA TRP A 334 -6.98 -8.09 -6.68
C TRP A 334 -8.18 -8.94 -6.27
N ALA A 335 -8.67 -9.76 -7.19
CA ALA A 335 -9.86 -10.57 -6.99
C ALA A 335 -9.65 -12.02 -7.44
N LEU A 336 -10.32 -12.94 -6.77
CA LEU A 336 -10.39 -14.36 -7.11
C LEU A 336 -11.81 -14.71 -7.54
N THR A 337 -11.96 -15.71 -8.39
CA THR A 337 -13.25 -16.34 -8.66
C THR A 337 -13.08 -17.83 -8.83
N ASP A 338 -13.99 -18.58 -8.21
CA ASP A 338 -14.05 -20.02 -8.32
C ASP A 338 -14.71 -20.44 -9.64
N SER A 339 -14.00 -21.19 -10.47
CA SER A 339 -14.53 -21.74 -11.73
C SER A 339 -15.45 -22.95 -11.52
N SER A 340 -15.43 -23.58 -10.34
CA SER A 340 -16.19 -24.82 -10.05
C SER A 340 -17.65 -24.59 -9.67
N GLN A 341 -18.03 -23.38 -9.25
CA GLN A 341 -19.35 -23.08 -8.65
C GLN A 341 -20.53 -22.99 -9.64
N ARG A 342 -20.34 -23.29 -10.94
CA ARG A 342 -21.43 -23.49 -11.91
C ARG A 342 -21.28 -24.78 -12.72
N SER A 343 -21.13 -25.92 -12.04
CA SER A 343 -21.34 -27.23 -12.69
C SER A 343 -22.84 -27.51 -12.82
N GLY A 344 -23.47 -26.96 -13.86
CA GLY A 344 -24.91 -27.02 -14.04
C GLY A 344 -25.41 -26.87 -15.47
N ARG A 345 -24.58 -27.09 -16.50
CA ARG A 345 -25.01 -27.43 -17.86
C ARG A 345 -23.85 -28.02 -18.66
N ALA A 346 -24.06 -29.24 -19.13
CA ALA A 346 -23.13 -30.00 -19.94
C ALA A 346 -22.83 -29.34 -21.29
N ASP A 347 -21.60 -29.59 -21.76
CA ASP A 347 -21.15 -29.65 -23.16
C ASP A 347 -21.60 -28.54 -24.11
N SER A 348 -20.79 -27.48 -24.18
CA SER A 348 -20.58 -26.74 -25.43
C SER A 348 -19.09 -26.59 -25.71
N ALA A 349 -18.41 -27.73 -25.89
CA ALA A 349 -17.03 -27.80 -26.39
C ALA A 349 -16.89 -27.41 -27.88
N VAL A 350 -17.88 -26.73 -28.47
CA VAL A 350 -17.91 -26.40 -29.91
C VAL A 350 -17.64 -24.91 -30.18
N LEU A 351 -17.68 -24.03 -29.17
CA LEU A 351 -17.41 -22.59 -29.33
C LEU A 351 -16.72 -21.99 -28.09
N GLY A 352 -15.48 -22.40 -27.82
CA GLY A 352 -14.38 -21.63 -27.17
C GLY A 352 -14.56 -20.86 -25.84
N THR A 353 -15.75 -20.53 -25.37
CA THR A 353 -15.98 -19.77 -24.14
C THR A 353 -15.78 -20.68 -22.94
N GLN A 354 -14.66 -20.55 -22.25
CA GLN A 354 -14.49 -21.13 -20.91
C GLN A 354 -15.45 -20.43 -19.94
N ASP A 355 -16.17 -21.23 -19.14
CA ASP A 355 -17.19 -20.74 -18.22
C ASP A 355 -16.52 -20.03 -17.02
N MET A 356 -16.71 -18.71 -16.89
CA MET A 356 -16.04 -17.85 -15.90
C MET A 356 -16.68 -17.91 -14.50
N GLY A 357 -17.31 -19.04 -14.15
CA GLY A 357 -17.98 -19.23 -12.87
C GLY A 357 -19.16 -18.27 -12.65
N PRO A 358 -19.39 -17.76 -11.42
CA PRO A 358 -20.54 -16.91 -11.09
C PRO A 358 -20.43 -15.45 -11.58
N VAL A 359 -19.26 -15.02 -12.05
CA VAL A 359 -18.97 -13.62 -12.40
C VAL A 359 -19.58 -13.23 -13.76
N GLN A 360 -20.25 -12.07 -13.82
CA GLN A 360 -20.75 -11.52 -15.09
C GLN A 360 -19.59 -11.10 -16.00
N ALA A 361 -19.71 -11.38 -17.30
CA ALA A 361 -18.73 -10.97 -18.32
C ALA A 361 -18.42 -9.45 -18.27
N GLN A 362 -19.43 -8.64 -17.98
CA GLN A 362 -19.30 -7.18 -17.81
C GLN A 362 -18.35 -6.80 -16.67
N LEU A 363 -18.40 -7.51 -15.53
CA LEU A 363 -17.47 -7.27 -14.43
C LEU A 363 -16.05 -7.70 -14.84
N ALA A 364 -15.90 -8.85 -15.49
CA ALA A 364 -14.59 -9.32 -15.99
C ALA A 364 -13.97 -8.36 -17.02
N GLU A 365 -14.79 -7.65 -17.82
CA GLU A 365 -14.34 -6.64 -18.77
C GLU A 365 -13.70 -5.42 -18.11
N THR A 366 -14.13 -5.05 -16.90
CA THR A 366 -13.59 -3.89 -16.15
C THR A 366 -12.22 -4.15 -15.51
N PHE A 367 -11.87 -5.41 -15.26
CA PHE A 367 -10.53 -5.78 -14.81
C PHE A 367 -9.52 -5.66 -15.96
N GLY A 368 -8.37 -5.04 -15.65
CA GLY A 368 -7.28 -4.82 -16.61
C GLY A 368 -6.70 -6.14 -17.13
N LEU A 369 -6.51 -7.12 -16.25
CA LEU A 369 -5.97 -8.43 -16.61
C LEU A 369 -6.76 -9.56 -15.94
N VAL A 370 -7.14 -10.55 -16.76
CA VAL A 370 -7.83 -11.77 -16.32
C VAL A 370 -6.93 -12.96 -16.59
N ILE A 371 -6.71 -13.80 -15.58
CA ILE A 371 -5.78 -14.94 -15.65
C ILE A 371 -6.48 -16.19 -15.18
N GLN A 372 -6.30 -17.30 -15.89
CA GLN A 372 -6.72 -18.61 -15.43
C GLN A 372 -5.62 -19.19 -14.54
N GLY A 373 -5.91 -19.36 -13.25
CA GLY A 373 -5.09 -20.08 -12.28
C GLY A 373 -5.31 -21.59 -12.32
N GLY A 374 -5.74 -22.13 -13.46
CA GLY A 374 -5.99 -23.55 -13.64
C GLY A 374 -4.73 -24.24 -14.16
N ASP A 375 -4.28 -25.26 -13.45
CA ASP A 375 -3.19 -26.09 -13.90
C ASP A 375 -3.67 -27.06 -14.99
N ARG A 376 -3.20 -26.91 -16.23
CA ARG A 376 -3.47 -27.89 -17.30
C ARG A 376 -2.56 -29.12 -17.21
N VAL A 377 -1.58 -29.14 -16.29
CA VAL A 377 -0.77 -30.32 -15.95
C VAL A 377 -1.63 -31.41 -15.27
N GLY A 378 -2.88 -31.11 -14.93
CA GLY A 378 -3.87 -32.09 -14.47
C GLY A 378 -3.45 -32.74 -13.15
N GLU A 379 -3.57 -34.06 -13.04
CA GLU A 379 -3.20 -34.83 -11.84
C GLU A 379 -1.72 -34.62 -11.44
N ARG A 380 -0.81 -34.36 -12.39
CA ARG A 380 0.62 -34.15 -12.10
C ARG A 380 0.87 -32.85 -11.32
N GLY A 381 0.06 -31.83 -11.53
CA GLY A 381 0.11 -30.55 -10.81
C GLY A 381 -0.23 -30.67 -9.34
N VAL A 382 -1.35 -31.36 -9.08
CA VAL A 382 -1.84 -31.66 -7.73
C VAL A 382 -0.83 -32.52 -6.97
N VAL A 383 -0.23 -33.52 -7.64
CA VAL A 383 0.84 -34.34 -7.06
C VAL A 383 2.09 -33.51 -6.75
N ALA A 384 2.51 -32.63 -7.66
CA ALA A 384 3.66 -31.75 -7.41
C ALA A 384 3.42 -30.82 -6.22
N GLN A 385 2.23 -30.21 -6.11
CA GLN A 385 1.85 -29.38 -4.96
C GLN A 385 1.80 -30.19 -3.65
N ALA A 386 1.29 -31.42 -3.68
CA ALA A 386 1.24 -32.30 -2.50
C ALA A 386 2.64 -32.71 -2.04
N VAL A 387 3.50 -33.14 -2.96
CA VAL A 387 4.90 -33.48 -2.67
C VAL A 387 5.64 -32.27 -2.12
N HIS A 388 5.44 -31.10 -2.72
CA HIS A 388 6.05 -29.85 -2.25
C HIS A 388 5.61 -29.47 -0.83
N THR A 389 4.32 -29.54 -0.54
CA THR A 389 3.79 -29.27 0.80
C THR A 389 4.36 -30.24 1.85
N LEU A 390 4.54 -31.51 1.48
CA LEU A 390 5.18 -32.51 2.34
C LEU A 390 6.68 -32.24 2.51
N GLN A 391 7.40 -31.83 1.45
CA GLN A 391 8.81 -31.49 1.55
C GLN A 391 9.05 -30.28 2.45
N GLN A 392 8.24 -29.21 2.30
CA GLN A 392 8.34 -28.02 3.14
C GLN A 392 8.07 -28.30 4.63
N THR A 393 7.22 -29.27 4.93
CA THR A 393 6.93 -29.67 6.33
C THR A 393 8.01 -30.58 6.93
N VAL A 394 8.70 -31.37 6.11
CA VAL A 394 9.74 -32.32 6.58
C VAL A 394 11.14 -31.68 6.59
N GLN A 395 11.47 -30.84 5.61
CA GLN A 395 12.75 -30.13 5.49
C GLN A 395 12.52 -28.70 4.98
N PRO A 396 12.23 -27.73 5.87
CA PRO A 396 12.08 -26.34 5.48
C PRO A 396 13.41 -25.80 4.90
N GLY A 397 13.36 -25.28 3.67
CA GLY A 397 14.51 -24.65 3.00
C GLY A 397 15.37 -25.56 2.10
N SER A 398 15.02 -26.84 1.91
CA SER A 398 15.67 -27.67 0.89
C SER A 398 14.93 -27.51 -0.45
N HIS A 399 15.44 -26.62 -1.30
CA HIS A 399 14.92 -26.45 -2.66
C HIS A 399 15.78 -27.25 -3.65
N PRO A 400 15.19 -28.00 -4.60
CA PRO A 400 15.94 -28.78 -5.59
C PRO A 400 16.57 -27.93 -6.69
N HIS A 401 16.99 -26.69 -6.39
CA HIS A 401 17.36 -25.66 -7.37
C HIS A 401 18.81 -25.24 -7.26
N PRO A 402 19.36 -24.62 -8.33
CA PRO A 402 20.65 -23.98 -8.26
C PRO A 402 20.64 -22.94 -7.13
N SER A 403 21.66 -22.93 -6.27
CA SER A 403 21.79 -21.97 -5.16
C SER A 403 21.80 -20.49 -5.58
N CYS A 404 21.97 -20.22 -6.89
CA CYS A 404 21.87 -18.88 -7.45
C CYS A 404 20.43 -18.37 -7.64
N TRP A 405 19.42 -19.22 -7.44
CA TRP A 405 17.99 -18.90 -7.56
C TRP A 405 17.26 -18.84 -6.20
N ASP A 406 18.01 -18.83 -5.10
CA ASP A 406 17.48 -18.70 -3.75
C ASP A 406 17.35 -17.22 -3.35
N PHE A 407 16.13 -16.70 -3.45
CA PHE A 407 15.78 -15.32 -3.09
C PHE A 407 14.90 -15.30 -1.83
N SER A 408 15.23 -14.42 -0.89
CA SER A 408 14.44 -14.20 0.32
C SER A 408 13.27 -13.24 0.05
N THR A 409 12.26 -13.25 0.95
CA THR A 409 11.16 -12.28 0.90
C THR A 409 11.66 -10.83 1.01
N GLU A 410 12.74 -10.58 1.75
CA GLU A 410 13.37 -9.26 1.88
C GLU A 410 13.94 -8.79 0.53
N ASP A 411 14.61 -9.69 -0.21
CA ASP A 411 15.13 -9.38 -1.54
C ASP A 411 14.01 -8.93 -2.50
N TYR A 412 12.83 -9.59 -2.43
CA TYR A 412 11.66 -9.21 -3.24
C TYR A 412 11.06 -7.88 -2.80
N GLN A 413 11.07 -7.55 -1.51
CA GLN A 413 10.61 -6.24 -1.02
C GLN A 413 11.51 -5.11 -1.54
N GLU A 414 12.82 -5.31 -1.50
CA GLU A 414 13.80 -4.36 -2.04
C GLU A 414 13.64 -4.18 -3.56
N LEU A 415 13.45 -5.28 -4.30
CA LEU A 415 13.19 -5.26 -5.75
C LEU A 415 11.94 -4.44 -6.09
N VAL A 416 10.81 -4.73 -5.44
CA VAL A 416 9.54 -4.03 -5.70
C VAL A 416 9.64 -2.55 -5.32
N ALA A 417 10.27 -2.23 -4.19
CA ALA A 417 10.45 -0.85 -3.74
C ALA A 417 11.32 -0.05 -4.72
N HIS A 418 12.40 -0.64 -5.24
CA HIS A 418 13.25 -0.02 -6.25
C HIS A 418 12.50 0.16 -7.58
N SER A 419 11.92 -0.92 -8.12
CA SER A 419 11.23 -0.91 -9.41
C SER A 419 10.05 0.05 -9.47
N ARG A 420 9.33 0.26 -8.34
CA ARG A 420 8.23 1.24 -8.26
C ARG A 420 8.70 2.67 -8.50
N GLY A 421 9.90 3.02 -8.01
CA GLY A 421 10.46 4.37 -8.12
C GLY A 421 11.07 4.69 -9.50
N LEU A 422 11.11 3.73 -10.43
CA LEU A 422 11.63 3.95 -11.77
C LEU A 422 10.62 4.69 -12.64
N GLU A 423 11.05 5.81 -13.22
CA GLU A 423 10.37 6.46 -14.32
C GLU A 423 10.77 5.78 -15.64
N VAL A 424 9.78 5.36 -16.42
CA VAL A 424 9.99 4.55 -17.62
C VAL A 424 9.37 5.23 -18.84
N GLU A 425 10.18 5.33 -19.89
CA GLU A 425 9.76 5.87 -21.18
C GLU A 425 9.46 4.75 -22.18
N LEU A 426 8.41 4.93 -22.97
CA LEU A 426 8.02 3.98 -24.03
C LEU A 426 8.87 4.22 -25.28
N SER A 427 9.58 3.20 -25.78
CA SER A 427 10.29 3.33 -27.06
C SER A 427 9.32 3.47 -28.24
N PRO A 428 9.74 4.13 -29.34
CA PRO A 428 8.91 4.25 -30.53
C PRO A 428 8.56 2.88 -31.13
N ASP A 429 9.47 1.91 -31.06
CA ASP A 429 9.27 0.56 -31.61
C ASP A 429 8.25 -0.23 -30.78
N ALA A 430 8.33 -0.16 -29.44
CA ALA A 430 7.31 -0.72 -28.56
C ALA A 430 5.94 -0.06 -28.77
N LYS A 431 5.91 1.27 -28.94
CA LYS A 431 4.67 2.02 -29.23
C LYS A 431 4.03 1.54 -30.54
N LYS A 432 4.84 1.35 -31.58
CA LYS A 432 4.40 0.82 -32.88
C LYS A 432 3.82 -0.57 -32.77
N LEU A 433 4.48 -1.49 -32.06
CA LEU A 433 4.00 -2.85 -31.88
C LEU A 433 2.66 -2.87 -31.13
N ILE A 434 2.56 -2.15 -30.01
CA ILE A 434 1.34 -2.10 -29.18
C ILE A 434 0.18 -1.48 -29.97
N HIS A 435 0.41 -0.34 -30.61
CA HIS A 435 -0.60 0.35 -31.40
C HIS A 435 -1.04 -0.48 -32.61
N GLY A 436 -0.08 -1.07 -33.32
CA GLY A 436 -0.32 -1.95 -34.46
C GLY A 436 -1.15 -3.17 -34.06
N TYR A 437 -0.81 -3.81 -32.95
CA TYR A 437 -1.58 -4.95 -32.41
C TYR A 437 -2.99 -4.52 -31.97
N TYR A 438 -3.14 -3.39 -31.28
CA TYR A 438 -4.45 -2.87 -30.89
C TYR A 438 -5.35 -2.62 -32.11
N MET A 439 -4.82 -1.98 -33.16
CA MET A 439 -5.53 -1.76 -34.42
C MET A 439 -5.88 -3.06 -35.14
N ALA A 440 -4.92 -3.97 -35.27
CA ALA A 440 -5.12 -5.28 -35.89
C ALA A 440 -6.18 -6.09 -35.14
N SER A 441 -6.13 -6.08 -33.81
CA SER A 441 -7.12 -6.76 -32.96
C SER A 441 -8.50 -6.13 -33.07
N ARG A 442 -8.66 -4.80 -33.16
CA ARG A 442 -9.99 -4.17 -33.38
C ARG A 442 -10.58 -4.47 -34.76
N ARG A 443 -9.74 -4.76 -35.75
CA ARG A 443 -10.18 -5.12 -37.10
C ARG A 443 -10.54 -6.61 -37.19
N ALA A 444 -9.76 -7.46 -36.53
CA ALA A 444 -10.01 -8.89 -36.45
C ALA A 444 -11.19 -9.23 -35.51
N ARG A 445 -11.38 -8.47 -34.44
CA ARG A 445 -12.46 -8.62 -33.45
C ARG A 445 -13.44 -7.46 -33.57
N THR A 446 -14.71 -7.72 -33.84
CA THR A 446 -15.77 -6.68 -33.95
C THR A 446 -16.11 -5.98 -32.61
N GLN A 447 -15.30 -6.19 -31.56
CA GLN A 447 -15.58 -5.77 -30.18
C GLN A 447 -14.46 -4.89 -29.61
N THR A 448 -14.83 -4.01 -28.68
CA THR A 448 -13.92 -3.08 -27.99
C THR A 448 -12.98 -3.83 -27.04
N LEU A 449 -11.66 -3.73 -27.25
CA LEU A 449 -10.68 -4.16 -26.25
C LEU A 449 -10.64 -3.16 -25.10
N SER A 450 -10.99 -3.61 -23.89
CA SER A 450 -10.79 -2.84 -22.64
C SER A 450 -9.43 -3.11 -21.98
N CYS A 451 -8.55 -3.89 -22.64
CA CYS A 451 -7.28 -4.32 -22.10
C CYS A 451 -6.25 -3.17 -22.13
N LYS A 452 -5.74 -2.77 -20.97
CA LYS A 452 -4.69 -1.74 -20.85
C LYS A 452 -3.31 -2.33 -21.19
N ILE A 453 -3.11 -2.66 -22.46
CA ILE A 453 -1.88 -3.25 -23.02
C ILE A 453 -0.60 -2.45 -22.68
N PRO A 454 -0.55 -1.10 -22.81
CA PRO A 454 0.70 -0.35 -22.55
C PRO A 454 1.18 -0.47 -21.10
N ASP A 455 0.27 -0.61 -20.15
CA ASP A 455 0.55 -0.70 -18.72
C ASP A 455 1.37 -1.96 -18.38
N GLY A 456 1.12 -3.05 -19.09
CA GLY A 456 1.85 -4.32 -18.92
C GLY A 456 3.32 -4.22 -19.38
N GLY A 457 3.58 -3.50 -20.47
CA GLY A 457 4.94 -3.33 -20.99
C GLY A 457 5.81 -2.42 -20.11
N ILE A 458 5.19 -1.36 -19.56
CA ILE A 458 5.84 -0.47 -18.57
C ILE A 458 6.17 -1.24 -17.30
N ALA A 459 5.21 -2.02 -16.77
CA ALA A 459 5.42 -2.84 -15.59
C ALA A 459 6.55 -3.86 -15.77
N HIS A 460 6.61 -4.48 -16.96
CA HIS A 460 7.65 -5.47 -17.28
C HIS A 460 9.05 -4.82 -17.36
N CYS A 461 9.15 -3.66 -17.99
CA CYS A 461 10.40 -2.88 -18.05
C CYS A 461 10.90 -2.47 -16.65
N LYS A 462 10.00 -1.97 -15.78
CA LYS A 462 10.32 -1.64 -14.39
C LYS A 462 10.80 -2.87 -13.60
N LEU A 463 10.17 -4.03 -13.82
CA LEU A 463 10.58 -5.29 -13.20
C LEU A 463 11.99 -5.71 -13.69
N CYS A 464 12.30 -5.52 -14.98
CA CYS A 464 13.65 -5.73 -15.54
C CYS A 464 14.68 -4.67 -15.11
N LEU A 465 14.35 -3.76 -14.19
CA LEU A 465 15.23 -2.68 -13.72
C LEU A 465 15.71 -1.73 -14.84
N ARG A 466 14.92 -1.60 -15.91
CA ARG A 466 15.21 -0.73 -17.06
C ARG A 466 14.33 0.52 -17.04
N THR A 467 14.81 1.58 -17.70
CA THR A 467 14.09 2.86 -17.85
C THR A 467 13.48 3.06 -19.25
N LYS A 468 13.75 2.14 -20.18
CA LYS A 468 13.25 2.19 -21.57
C LYS A 468 12.57 0.88 -21.94
N VAL A 469 11.28 0.95 -22.30
CA VAL A 469 10.50 -0.21 -22.75
C VAL A 469 10.96 -0.61 -24.14
N LEU A 470 11.34 -1.87 -24.32
CA LEU A 470 11.75 -2.41 -25.62
C LEU A 470 10.60 -3.15 -26.31
N GLU A 471 10.79 -3.53 -27.57
CA GLU A 471 9.79 -4.29 -28.33
C GLU A 471 9.50 -5.65 -27.68
N GLU A 472 10.50 -6.27 -27.06
CA GLU A 472 10.42 -7.53 -26.35
C GLU A 472 9.51 -7.45 -25.11
N ASP A 473 9.48 -6.29 -24.43
CA ASP A 473 8.56 -6.04 -23.31
C ASP A 473 7.11 -5.92 -23.79
N ALA A 474 6.93 -5.32 -24.98
CA ALA A 474 5.62 -5.20 -25.61
C ALA A 474 5.07 -6.56 -26.06
N VAL A 475 5.93 -7.51 -26.48
CA VAL A 475 5.52 -8.89 -26.78
C VAL A 475 4.88 -9.55 -25.56
N ILE A 476 5.52 -9.47 -24.38
CA ILE A 476 4.97 -10.05 -23.14
C ILE A 476 3.62 -9.41 -22.79
N ALA A 477 3.51 -8.09 -22.91
CA ALA A 477 2.26 -7.37 -22.67
C ALA A 477 1.14 -7.80 -23.62
N VAL A 478 1.44 -8.00 -24.90
CA VAL A 478 0.48 -8.50 -25.91
C VAL A 478 0.05 -9.93 -25.58
N LEU A 479 0.99 -10.82 -25.22
CA LEU A 479 0.68 -12.21 -24.85
C LEU A 479 -0.22 -12.28 -23.60
N LEU A 480 0.08 -11.50 -22.56
CA LEU A 480 -0.77 -11.41 -21.36
C LEU A 480 -2.17 -10.88 -21.70
N CYS A 481 -2.24 -9.88 -22.57
CA CYS A 481 -3.51 -9.34 -23.02
C CYS A 481 -4.32 -10.37 -23.84
N GLU A 482 -3.67 -11.10 -24.74
CA GLU A 482 -4.30 -12.17 -25.52
C GLU A 482 -4.84 -13.30 -24.64
N ASN A 483 -4.08 -13.72 -23.63
CA ASN A 483 -4.56 -14.70 -22.66
C ASN A 483 -5.82 -14.19 -21.95
N SER A 484 -5.82 -12.92 -21.50
CA SER A 484 -6.98 -12.28 -20.87
C SER A 484 -8.19 -12.18 -21.81
N VAL A 485 -7.98 -11.77 -23.07
CA VAL A 485 -9.04 -11.65 -24.07
C VAL A 485 -9.62 -13.01 -24.43
N THR A 486 -8.77 -14.03 -24.56
CA THR A 486 -9.18 -15.41 -24.84
C THR A 486 -10.01 -15.98 -23.70
N LEU A 487 -9.68 -15.66 -22.45
CA LEU A 487 -10.48 -16.06 -21.29
C LEU A 487 -11.83 -15.33 -21.23
N LYS A 488 -11.87 -14.03 -21.53
CA LYS A 488 -13.10 -13.24 -21.52
C LYS A 488 -14.07 -13.62 -22.65
N HIS A 489 -13.57 -13.91 -23.85
CA HIS A 489 -14.39 -14.03 -25.07
C HIS A 489 -14.24 -15.38 -25.80
N GLY A 490 -13.37 -16.27 -25.33
CA GLY A 490 -13.20 -17.64 -25.82
C GLY A 490 -12.35 -17.82 -27.10
N ALA A 491 -12.27 -16.82 -27.99
CA ALA A 491 -11.52 -16.94 -29.24
C ALA A 491 -10.27 -16.04 -29.28
N SER A 492 -9.08 -16.65 -29.41
CA SER A 492 -7.84 -15.92 -29.71
C SER A 492 -7.75 -15.64 -31.21
N ALA A 493 -7.53 -14.38 -31.59
CA ALA A 493 -7.31 -13.99 -32.99
C ALA A 493 -5.90 -14.38 -33.48
N LEU A 494 -4.96 -14.52 -32.54
CA LEU A 494 -3.57 -14.91 -32.78
C LEU A 494 -3.35 -16.44 -32.69
N VAL A 495 -4.37 -17.22 -32.33
CA VAL A 495 -4.29 -18.69 -32.13
C VAL A 495 -3.10 -19.06 -31.24
N ILE A 496 -2.98 -18.34 -30.12
CA ILE A 496 -1.87 -18.50 -29.18
C ILE A 496 -2.11 -19.75 -28.31
N PRO A 497 -1.08 -20.55 -28.01
CA PRO A 497 -1.22 -21.67 -27.09
C PRO A 497 -1.55 -21.16 -25.67
N PRO A 498 -2.38 -21.89 -24.90
CA PRO A 498 -2.55 -21.59 -23.49
C PRO A 498 -1.16 -21.62 -22.81
N ASP A 499 -0.87 -20.61 -21.97
CA ASP A 499 0.44 -20.39 -21.32
C ASP A 499 1.61 -19.96 -22.22
N ALA A 500 1.34 -19.24 -23.31
CA ALA A 500 2.38 -18.72 -24.21
C ALA A 500 3.48 -17.85 -23.56
N VAL A 501 3.28 -17.35 -22.34
CA VAL A 501 4.31 -16.61 -21.57
C VAL A 501 5.33 -17.54 -20.90
N PHE A 502 4.91 -18.77 -20.57
CA PHE A 502 5.72 -19.84 -19.98
C PHE A 502 5.42 -21.18 -20.67
N PRO A 503 5.86 -21.38 -21.92
CA PRO A 503 5.55 -22.57 -22.70
C PRO A 503 6.33 -23.83 -22.24
N CYS A 504 7.32 -23.69 -21.36
CA CYS A 504 8.21 -24.76 -20.92
C CYS A 504 8.59 -24.58 -19.44
N ASP A 505 8.84 -25.71 -18.74
CA ASP A 505 9.41 -25.69 -17.40
C ASP A 505 10.83 -25.10 -17.43
N LEU A 506 11.09 -24.17 -16.49
CA LEU A 506 12.32 -23.40 -16.41
C LEU A 506 13.40 -24.03 -15.52
N GLY A 507 13.21 -25.26 -15.05
CA GLY A 507 14.10 -25.92 -14.10
C GLY A 507 15.51 -26.24 -14.63
N ASP A 508 15.78 -25.99 -15.91
CA ASP A 508 17.08 -26.23 -16.56
C ASP A 508 17.45 -25.08 -17.52
N VAL A 509 18.74 -24.90 -17.80
CA VAL A 509 19.29 -23.88 -18.72
C VAL A 509 18.70 -24.06 -20.13
N ASP A 510 18.47 -25.31 -20.54
CA ASP A 510 17.81 -25.66 -21.80
C ASP A 510 16.33 -25.25 -21.83
N GLY A 511 15.68 -25.12 -20.66
CA GLY A 511 14.32 -24.60 -20.53
C GLY A 511 14.23 -23.10 -20.84
N LEU A 512 15.20 -22.32 -20.37
CA LEU A 512 15.29 -20.88 -20.66
C LEU A 512 15.53 -20.62 -22.15
N GLN A 513 16.41 -21.38 -22.79
CA GLN A 513 16.69 -21.24 -24.23
C GLN A 513 15.47 -21.61 -25.08
N ARG A 514 14.76 -22.70 -24.75
CA ARG A 514 13.50 -23.08 -25.42
C ARG A 514 12.43 -22.01 -25.28
N ARG A 515 12.33 -21.37 -24.11
CA ARG A 515 11.39 -20.27 -23.89
C ARG A 515 11.72 -19.06 -24.75
N ASP A 516 12.99 -18.65 -24.83
CA ASP A 516 13.38 -17.53 -25.68
C ASP A 516 13.03 -17.79 -27.15
N ALA A 517 13.37 -18.98 -27.67
CA ALA A 517 13.05 -19.36 -29.05
C ALA A 517 11.53 -19.33 -29.32
N ALA A 518 10.71 -19.80 -28.37
CA ALA A 518 9.26 -19.75 -28.49
C ALA A 518 8.71 -18.31 -28.46
N LEU A 519 9.30 -17.43 -27.65
CA LEU A 519 8.93 -16.01 -27.59
C LEU A 519 9.34 -15.27 -28.88
N ASP A 520 10.48 -15.60 -29.47
CA ASP A 520 10.90 -15.09 -30.78
C ASP A 520 9.92 -15.52 -31.88
N GLU A 521 9.49 -16.78 -31.90
CA GLU A 521 8.47 -17.26 -32.84
C GLU A 521 7.13 -16.51 -32.66
N LEU A 522 6.70 -16.31 -31.42
CA LEU A 522 5.48 -15.56 -31.09
C LEU A 522 5.60 -14.08 -31.49
N HIS A 523 6.78 -13.48 -31.32
CA HIS A 523 7.05 -12.12 -31.78
C HIS A 523 6.88 -11.99 -33.29
N GLN A 524 7.41 -12.94 -34.06
CA GLN A 524 7.22 -12.97 -35.52
C GLN A 524 5.75 -13.16 -35.92
N ILE A 525 5.00 -13.97 -35.17
CA ILE A 525 3.55 -14.16 -35.37
C ILE A 525 2.80 -12.85 -35.14
N ILE A 526 3.11 -12.11 -34.06
CA ILE A 526 2.52 -10.81 -33.75
C ILE A 526 2.81 -9.82 -34.88
N LEU A 527 4.07 -9.72 -35.33
CA LEU A 527 4.46 -8.82 -36.42
C LEU A 527 3.69 -9.14 -37.72
N ARG A 528 3.59 -10.43 -38.07
CA ARG A 528 2.83 -10.88 -39.24
C ARG A 528 1.34 -10.54 -39.13
N PHE A 529 0.77 -10.68 -37.93
CA PHE A 529 -0.62 -10.33 -37.67
C PHE A 529 -0.86 -8.82 -37.82
N VAL A 530 0.01 -7.99 -37.25
CA VAL A 530 -0.03 -6.53 -37.41
C VAL A 530 0.07 -6.14 -38.88
N TYR A 531 1.01 -6.75 -39.62
CA TYR A 531 1.16 -6.49 -41.06
C TYR A 531 -0.09 -6.86 -41.86
N THR A 532 -0.74 -7.98 -41.52
CA THR A 532 -1.89 -8.51 -42.25
C THR A 532 -3.15 -7.69 -42.02
N PHE A 533 -3.42 -7.28 -40.77
CA PHE A 533 -4.68 -6.63 -40.39
C PHE A 533 -4.55 -5.10 -40.23
N ALA A 534 -3.33 -4.57 -40.03
CA ALA A 534 -3.05 -3.14 -39.88
C ALA A 534 -1.88 -2.67 -40.78
N PRO A 535 -1.98 -2.81 -42.12
CA PRO A 535 -0.95 -2.28 -43.02
C PRO A 535 -0.93 -0.75 -42.90
N GLY A 536 0.23 -0.18 -42.54
CA GLY A 536 0.43 1.26 -42.38
C GLY A 536 0.40 1.79 -40.94
N ALA A 537 0.48 0.93 -39.92
CA ALA A 537 0.53 1.34 -38.50
C ALA A 537 1.58 2.45 -38.21
N ASP A 538 2.67 2.52 -38.98
CA ASP A 538 3.70 3.57 -38.88
C ASP A 538 3.21 4.98 -39.27
N ALA A 539 2.25 5.11 -40.20
CA ALA A 539 1.76 6.40 -40.68
C ALA A 539 0.72 7.05 -39.75
N TYR A 540 0.06 6.24 -38.91
CA TYR A 540 -0.99 6.71 -38.00
C TYR A 540 -0.45 7.25 -36.67
N ILE A 541 0.82 6.97 -36.32
CA ILE A 541 1.44 7.44 -35.07
C ILE A 541 1.79 8.95 -35.13
N THR A 542 1.85 9.52 -36.34
CA THR A 542 2.16 10.94 -36.57
C THR A 542 0.94 11.86 -36.58
N GLU A 543 -0.29 11.34 -36.51
CA GLU A 543 -1.53 12.15 -36.61
C GLU A 543 -2.30 12.30 -35.28
N GLU A 544 -1.80 11.79 -34.14
CA GLU A 544 -2.37 12.02 -32.79
C GLU A 544 -1.50 12.91 -31.89
#